data_AF-A0A930VN09-F1
#
_entry.id   AF-A0A930VN09-F1
#
_cell.length_a   1.000
_cell.length_b   1.000
_cell.length_c   1.000
_cell.angle_alpha   90.00
_cell.angle_beta   90.00
_cell.angle_gamma   90.00
#
_symmetry.space_group_name_H-M   'P 1'
#
loop_
_entity.id
_entity.type
_entity.pdbx_description
1 polymer ?
#
loop_
_entity_poly.entity_id
_entity_poly.type
_entity_poly.pdbx_seq_one_letter_code
_entity_poly.pdbx_strand_id
1 'polypeptide(L)'
;MRRGKVSPWPFVGMIGMAAAFFLYAASGLLVPLWALAGLMFVWLVLFVTACRWWTPHPRRVLLPPVIAVVLWFAVVSAGGAWLGWTA
;
A
#
# COMPACT_ATOMS: atom_id res chain seq x y z
N MET A 1 -9.42 36.04 -9.43
CA MET A 1 -9.23 34.58 -9.32
C MET A 1 -8.68 34.24 -7.94
N ARG A 2 -9.44 33.54 -7.07
CA ARG A 2 -8.88 32.98 -5.83
C ARG A 2 -8.04 31.76 -6.22
N ARG A 3 -6.72 31.82 -6.09
CA ARG A 3 -5.83 30.66 -6.28
C ARG A 3 -6.13 29.67 -5.15
N GLY A 4 -6.97 28.68 -5.42
CA GLY A 4 -7.20 27.57 -4.50
C GLY A 4 -5.85 26.93 -4.19
N LYS A 5 -5.47 26.85 -2.91
CA LYS A 5 -4.19 26.25 -2.51
C LYS A 5 -4.21 24.78 -2.96
N VAL A 6 -3.40 24.44 -3.97
CA VAL A 6 -3.21 23.05 -4.40
C VAL A 6 -2.63 22.29 -3.22
N SER A 7 -3.30 21.21 -2.81
CA SER A 7 -2.82 20.39 -1.70
C SER A 7 -1.69 19.46 -2.18
N PRO A 8 -0.54 19.41 -1.50
CA PRO A 8 0.56 18.52 -1.89
C PRO A 8 0.34 17.06 -1.44
N TRP A 9 -0.59 16.82 -0.51
CA TRP A 9 -0.78 15.52 0.14
C TRP A 9 -1.10 14.34 -0.79
N PRO A 10 -1.88 14.50 -1.87
CA PRO A 10 -2.11 13.42 -2.82
C PRO A 10 -0.81 12.90 -3.45
N PHE A 11 0.11 13.79 -3.80
CA PHE A 11 1.41 13.42 -4.36
C PHE A 11 2.24 12.61 -3.37
N VAL A 12 2.33 13.07 -2.11
CA VAL A 12 3.05 12.35 -1.05
C VAL A 12 2.43 10.97 -0.85
N GLY A 13 1.10 10.88 -0.81
CA GLY A 13 0.39 9.61 -0.67
C GLY A 13 0.64 8.65 -1.84
N MET A 14 0.64 9.13 -3.09
CA MET A 14 0.89 8.28 -4.25
C MET A 14 2.37 7.88 -4.41
N ILE A 15 3.32 8.74 -4.02
CA ILE A 15 4.73 8.33 -3.91
C ILE A 15 4.85 7.19 -2.89
N GLY A 16 4.17 7.31 -1.74
CA GLY A 16 4.10 6.22 -0.76
C GLY A 16 3.49 4.94 -1.33
N MET A 17 2.41 5.03 -2.10
CA MET A 17 1.79 3.87 -2.74
C MET A 17 2.69 3.21 -3.78
N ALA A 18 3.44 4.00 -4.55
CA ALA A 18 4.42 3.51 -5.50
C ALA A 18 5.58 2.80 -4.78
N ALA A 19 6.10 3.36 -3.69
CA ALA A 19 7.11 2.70 -2.87
C ALA A 19 6.59 1.37 -2.28
N ALA A 20 5.35 1.36 -1.77
CA ALA A 20 4.71 0.16 -1.24
C ALA A 20 4.50 -0.93 -2.32
N PHE A 21 4.33 -0.57 -3.60
CA PHE A 21 4.24 -1.54 -4.67
C PHE A 21 5.49 -2.41 -4.75
N PHE A 22 6.68 -1.80 -4.72
CA PHE A 22 7.94 -2.55 -4.75
C PHE A 22 8.09 -3.48 -3.55
N LEU A 23 7.69 -3.03 -2.36
CA LEU A 23 7.68 -3.85 -1.15
C LEU A 23 6.80 -5.10 -1.32
N TYR A 24 5.58 -4.92 -1.82
CA TYR A 24 4.66 -6.03 -2.03
C TYR A 24 5.12 -6.94 -3.18
N ALA A 25 5.57 -6.38 -4.30
CA ALA A 25 6.01 -7.17 -5.47
C ALA A 25 7.27 -8.00 -5.15
N ALA A 26 8.22 -7.42 -4.43
CA ALA A 26 9.41 -8.13 -3.97
C ALA A 26 9.09 -9.27 -2.98
N SER A 27 7.91 -9.27 -2.36
CA SER A 27 7.48 -10.35 -1.47
C SER A 27 7.36 -11.70 -2.18
N GLY A 28 7.30 -11.74 -3.51
CA GLY A 28 7.36 -13.00 -4.26
C GLY A 28 8.64 -13.81 -4.03
N LEU A 29 9.68 -13.19 -3.44
CA LEU A 29 10.90 -13.86 -2.99
C LEU A 29 10.78 -14.48 -1.60
N LEU A 30 9.74 -14.10 -0.83
CA LEU A 30 9.61 -14.41 0.60
C LEU A 30 8.38 -15.27 0.92
N VAL A 31 7.34 -15.23 0.08
CA VAL A 31 6.03 -15.84 0.38
C VAL A 31 5.55 -16.75 -0.75
N PRO A 32 4.69 -17.75 -0.46
CA PRO A 32 4.04 -18.57 -1.49
C PRO A 32 3.24 -17.72 -2.49
N LEU A 33 3.12 -18.20 -3.74
CA LEU A 33 2.44 -17.46 -4.81
C LEU A 33 1.01 -17.04 -4.49
N TRP A 34 0.25 -17.86 -3.76
CA TRP A 34 -1.12 -17.51 -3.36
C TRP A 34 -1.15 -16.33 -2.36
N ALA A 35 -0.16 -16.26 -1.46
CA ALA A 35 -0.03 -15.17 -0.50
C ALA A 35 0.42 -13.88 -1.20
N LEU A 36 1.33 -13.99 -2.18
CA LEU A 36 1.71 -12.88 -3.05
C LEU A 36 0.50 -12.34 -3.81
N ALA A 37 -0.34 -13.20 -4.39
CA ALA A 37 -1.56 -12.79 -5.08
C ALA A 37 -2.52 -12.04 -4.12
N GLY A 38 -2.67 -12.53 -2.90
CA GLY A 38 -3.45 -11.86 -1.84
C GLY A 38 -2.89 -10.48 -1.48
N LEU A 39 -1.57 -10.38 -1.29
CA LEU A 39 -0.89 -9.10 -1.04
C LEU A 39 -1.09 -8.12 -2.21
N MET A 40 -0.87 -8.56 -3.45
CA MET A 40 -1.10 -7.76 -4.65
C MET A 40 -2.53 -7.25 -4.75
N PHE A 41 -3.51 -8.10 -4.42
CA PHE A 41 -4.91 -7.71 -4.39
C PHE A 41 -5.19 -6.64 -3.34
N VAL A 42 -4.65 -6.78 -2.12
CA VAL A 42 -4.77 -5.77 -1.05
C VAL A 42 -4.15 -4.45 -1.48
N TRP A 43 -2.95 -4.47 -2.05
CA TRP A 43 -2.31 -3.26 -2.58
C TRP A 43 -3.17 -2.57 -3.64
N LEU A 44 -3.75 -3.35 -4.57
CA LEU A 44 -4.61 -2.81 -5.62
C LEU A 44 -5.86 -2.12 -5.05
N VAL A 45 -6.50 -2.70 -4.04
CA VAL A 45 -7.63 -2.09 -3.33
C VAL A 45 -7.23 -0.76 -2.67
N LEU A 46 -6.07 -0.74 -2.00
CA LEU A 46 -5.54 0.48 -1.38
C LEU A 46 -5.18 1.55 -2.42
N PHE A 47 -4.61 1.15 -3.55
CA PHE A 47 -4.28 2.03 -4.67
C PHE A 47 -5.55 2.65 -5.28
N VAL A 48 -6.56 1.84 -5.57
CA VAL A 48 -7.87 2.33 -6.05
C VAL A 48 -8.49 3.29 -5.02
N THR A 49 -8.36 2.99 -3.73
CA THR A 49 -8.83 3.88 -2.66
C THR A 49 -8.09 5.21 -2.66
N ALA A 50 -6.77 5.21 -2.81
CA ALA A 50 -5.95 6.42 -2.93
C ALA A 50 -6.37 7.27 -4.13
N CYS A 51 -6.60 6.65 -5.29
CA CYS A 51 -7.10 7.31 -6.50
C CYS A 51 -8.49 7.93 -6.27
N ARG A 52 -9.41 7.21 -5.61
CA ARG A 52 -10.75 7.72 -5.28
C ARG A 52 -10.72 8.90 -4.30
N TRP A 53 -9.73 8.93 -3.40
CA TRP A 53 -9.60 9.99 -2.39
C TRP A 53 -8.79 11.20 -2.87
N TRP A 54 -8.10 11.09 -4.01
CA TRP A 54 -7.21 12.11 -4.56
C TRP A 54 -7.81 13.52 -4.54
N THR A 55 -9.03 13.67 -5.07
CA THR A 55 -9.75 14.96 -5.13
C THR A 55 -10.62 15.24 -3.90
N PRO A 56 -11.52 14.33 -3.47
CA PRO A 56 -12.47 14.67 -2.41
C PRO A 56 -11.85 14.70 -1.01
N HIS A 57 -10.72 13.99 -0.78
CA HIS A 57 -10.12 13.85 0.53
C HIS A 57 -8.57 13.83 0.49
N PRO A 58 -7.91 14.91 0.04
CA PRO A 58 -6.48 14.91 -0.28
C PRO A 58 -5.56 14.52 0.88
N ARG A 59 -5.94 14.84 2.12
CA ARG A 59 -5.19 14.43 3.33
C ARG A 59 -5.31 12.93 3.64
N ARG A 60 -6.44 12.30 3.27
CA ARG A 60 -6.68 10.87 3.54
C ARG A 60 -5.87 9.97 2.60
N VAL A 61 -5.34 10.50 1.49
CA VAL A 61 -4.46 9.78 0.54
C VAL A 61 -3.16 9.31 1.20
N LEU A 62 -2.79 9.85 2.37
CA LEU A 62 -1.68 9.35 3.18
C LEU A 62 -1.99 8.04 3.93
N LEU A 63 -3.26 7.71 4.16
CA LEU A 63 -3.63 6.50 4.91
C LEU A 63 -3.35 5.21 4.14
N PRO A 64 -3.69 5.07 2.84
CA PRO A 64 -3.42 3.86 2.07
C PRO A 64 -1.97 3.36 2.13
N PRO A 65 -0.91 4.18 1.91
CA PRO A 65 0.46 3.68 1.98
C PRO A 65 0.88 3.28 3.40
N VAL A 66 0.39 3.96 4.44
CA VAL A 66 0.66 3.59 5.84
C VAL A 66 0.00 2.25 6.16
N ILE A 67 -1.27 2.08 5.78
CA ILE A 67 -2.00 0.81 5.93
C ILE A 67 -1.29 -0.30 5.16
N ALA A 68 -0.80 -0.02 3.94
CA ALA A 68 -0.10 -0.99 3.13
C ALA A 68 1.14 -1.54 3.86
N VAL A 69 1.99 -0.66 4.42
CA VAL A 69 3.20 -1.08 5.14
C VAL A 69 2.87 -1.87 6.40
N VAL A 70 1.89 -1.42 7.18
CA VAL A 70 1.47 -2.10 8.42
C VAL A 70 0.90 -3.49 8.13
N LEU A 71 0.01 -3.60 7.14
CA LEU A 71 -0.58 -4.88 6.75
C LEU A 71 0.47 -5.84 6.19
N TRP A 72 1.38 -5.33 5.35
CA TRP A 72 2.47 -6.12 4.82
C TRP A 72 3.32 -6.72 5.93
N PHE A 73 3.77 -5.89 6.88
CA PHE A 73 4.59 -6.33 8.00
C PHE A 73 3.87 -7.39 8.82
N ALA A 74 2.61 -7.13 9.19
CA ALA A 74 1.80 -8.08 9.95
C ALA A 74 1.65 -9.42 9.23
N VAL A 75 1.32 -9.42 7.93
CA VAL A 75 1.08 -10.64 7.14
C VAL A 75 2.37 -11.44 6.94
N VAL A 76 3.46 -10.79 6.53
CA VAL A 76 4.74 -11.47 6.28
C VAL A 76 5.33 -12.03 7.58
N SER A 77 5.30 -11.26 8.67
CA SER A 77 5.76 -11.74 9.99
C SER A 77 4.89 -12.88 10.52
N ALA A 78 3.56 -12.77 10.41
CA ALA A 78 2.63 -13.83 10.80
C ALA A 78 2.86 -15.11 9.98
N GLY A 79 3.04 -14.99 8.67
CA GLY A 79 3.30 -16.14 7.81
C GLY A 79 4.64 -16.81 8.12
N GLY A 80 5.68 -16.03 8.41
CA GLY A 80 6.96 -16.58 8.88
C GLY A 80 6.83 -17.29 10.23
N ALA A 81 6.10 -16.70 11.19
CA ALA A 81 5.98 -17.23 12.55
C ALA A 81 5.06 -18.47 12.66
N TRP A 82 3.97 -18.52 11.88
CA TRP A 82 2.91 -19.52 12.05
C TRP A 82 2.70 -20.43 10.84
N LEU A 83 3.00 -19.96 9.63
CA LEU A 83 2.76 -20.71 8.39
C LEU A 83 4.06 -21.29 7.80
N GLY A 84 5.19 -21.08 8.47
CA GLY A 84 6.50 -21.56 8.03
C GLY A 84 6.95 -20.94 6.72
N TRP A 85 6.52 -19.70 6.40
CA TRP A 85 7.06 -18.99 5.25
C TRP A 85 8.53 -18.71 5.49
N THR A 86 9.38 -19.43 4.78
CA THR A 86 10.81 -19.21 4.78
C THR A 86 11.10 -18.17 3.70
N ALA A 87 11.54 -16.99 4.12
CA ALA A 87 12.44 -16.21 3.28
C ALA A 87 13.62 -17.08 2.84
#